data_AF-A0A7V9G0R0-F1
#
_entry.id   AF-A0A7V9G0R0-F1
#
_cell.length_a   1.000
_cell.length_b   1.000
_cell.length_c   1.000
_cell.angle_alpha   90.00
_cell.angle_beta   90.00
_cell.angle_gamma   90.00
#
_symmetry.space_group_name_H-M   'P 1'
#
loop_
_entity.id
_entity.type
_entity.pdbx_description
1 polymer ?
#
loop_
_entity_poly.entity_id
_entity_poly.type
_entity_poly.pdbx_seq_one_letter_code
_entity_poly.pdbx_strand_id
1 'polypeptide(L)' 'MKKTSLYLDPEVDSALARLAATQGITKAEAIRRALAHAVSETRRPRISAIGVGRGPGDVAEAVDRHLAETHFGA' A
#
# COMPACT_ATOMS: atom_id res chain seq x y z
N MET A 1 -10.64 21.26 -1.20
CA MET A 1 -11.29 20.10 -1.85
C MET A 1 -11.57 20.43 -3.31
N LYS A 2 -11.37 19.49 -4.23
CA LYS A 2 -11.77 19.62 -5.65
C LYS A 2 -13.11 18.89 -5.85
N LYS A 3 -14.08 19.54 -6.50
CA LYS A 3 -15.33 18.90 -6.90
C LYS A 3 -15.05 18.06 -8.15
N THR A 4 -15.48 16.80 -8.12
CA THR A 4 -15.33 15.85 -9.23
C THR A 4 -16.69 15.20 -9.47
N SER A 5 -17.09 15.13 -10.74
CA SER A 5 -18.29 14.41 -11.17
C SER A 5 -17.84 13.11 -11.85
N LEU A 6 -18.50 12.00 -11.55
CA LEU A 6 -18.22 10.69 -12.14
C LEU A 6 -19.53 9.93 -12.33
N TYR A 7 -19.59 9.09 -13.36
CA TYR A 7 -20.73 8.21 -13.60
C TYR A 7 -20.54 6.91 -12.83
N LEU A 8 -21.61 6.43 -12.20
CA LEU A 8 -21.65 5.17 -11.45
C LEU A 8 -22.77 4.31 -12.00
N ASP A 9 -22.58 3.01 -11.95
CA ASP A 9 -23.67 2.06 -12.11
C ASP A 9 -24.74 2.33 -11.02
N PRO A 10 -26.04 2.35 -11.35
CA PRO A 10 -27.12 2.55 -10.38
C PRO A 10 -27.08 1.55 -9.20
N GLU A 11 -26.65 0.31 -9.44
CA GLU A 11 -26.53 -0.70 -8.40
C GLU A 11 -25.43 -0.34 -7.39
N VAL A 12 -24.28 0.14 -7.89
CA VAL A 12 -23.16 0.61 -7.06
C VAL A 12 -23.56 1.85 -6.25
N ASP A 13 -24.28 2.78 -6.88
CA ASP A 13 -24.79 3.97 -6.20
C ASP A 13 -25.74 3.60 -5.05
N SER A 14 -26.60 2.60 -5.26
CA SER A 14 -27.50 2.06 -4.24
C SER A 14 -26.74 1.34 -3.11
N ALA A 15 -25.73 0.55 -3.45
CA ALA A 15 -24.87 -0.12 -2.47
C ALA A 15 -24.11 0.88 -1.59
N LEU A 16 -23.59 1.96 -2.17
CA LEU A 16 -22.93 3.05 -1.45
C LEU A 16 -23.87 3.75 -0.47
N ALA A 17 -25.14 3.96 -0.86
CA ALA A 17 -26.14 4.55 0.03
C ALA A 17 -26.43 3.65 1.25
N ARG A 18 -26.58 2.33 1.03
CA ARG A 18 -26.77 1.36 2.12
C ARG A 18 -25.57 1.30 3.06
N LEU A 19 -24.35 1.29 2.50
CA LEU A 19 -23.12 1.30 3.29
C LEU A 19 -23.03 2.55 4.17
N ALA A 20 -23.30 3.72 3.59
CA ALA A 20 -23.27 4.99 4.30
C ALA A 20 -24.30 5.03 5.44
N ALA A 21 -25.53 4.56 5.19
CA ALA A 21 -26.58 4.46 6.20
C ALA A 21 -26.18 3.51 7.35
N THR A 22 -25.62 2.35 7.03
CA THR A 22 -25.17 1.35 8.01
C THR A 22 -24.05 1.91 8.91
N GLN A 23 -23.18 2.75 8.36
CA GLN A 23 -22.07 3.37 9.08
C GLN A 23 -22.42 4.71 9.74
N GLY A 24 -23.65 5.21 9.56
CA GLY A 24 -24.06 6.53 10.08
C GLY A 24 -23.28 7.70 9.47
N ILE A 25 -22.79 7.57 8.23
CA ILE A 25 -22.02 8.61 7.52
C ILE A 25 -22.73 9.06 6.25
N THR A 26 -22.27 10.18 5.69
CA THR A 26 -22.77 10.62 4.38
C THR A 26 -22.24 9.72 3.25
N LYS A 27 -23.03 9.59 2.18
CA LYS A 27 -22.61 8.87 0.97
C LYS A 27 -21.29 9.40 0.39
N ALA A 28 -21.10 10.72 0.42
CA ALA A 28 -19.87 11.35 -0.03
C ALA A 28 -18.66 10.97 0.82
N GLU A 29 -18.84 10.79 2.14
CA GLU A 29 -17.77 10.32 3.03
C GLU A 29 -17.43 8.85 2.77
N ALA A 30 -18.44 8.00 2.54
CA ALA A 30 -18.21 6.61 2.16
C ALA A 30 -17.38 6.53 0.86
N ILE A 31 -17.72 7.33 -0.16
CA ILE A 31 -16.96 7.40 -1.41
C ILE A 31 -15.52 7.86 -1.16
N ARG A 32 -15.31 8.91 -0.36
CA ARG A 32 -13.96 9.40 -0.04
C ARG A 32 -13.11 8.33 0.64
N ARG A 33 -13.65 7.61 1.62
CA ARG A 33 -12.95 6.54 2.33
C ARG A 33 -12.59 5.38 1.41
N ALA A 34 -13.53 4.93 0.59
CA ALA A 34 -13.31 3.86 -0.37
C ALA A 34 -12.20 4.22 -1.37
N LEU A 35 -12.23 5.43 -1.93
CA LEU A 35 -11.18 5.90 -2.83
C LEU A 35 -9.83 6.04 -2.12
N ALA A 36 -9.81 6.61 -0.90
CA ALA A 36 -8.59 6.74 -0.11
C ALA A 36 -7.94 5.38 0.18
N HIS A 37 -8.75 4.37 0.53
CA HIS A 37 -8.29 3.00 0.75
C HIS A 37 -7.69 2.40 -0.54
N ALA A 38 -8.43 2.45 -1.65
CA ALA A 38 -7.99 1.88 -2.93
C ALA A 38 -6.68 2.52 -3.44
N VAL A 39 -6.49 3.83 -3.27
CA VAL A 39 -5.23 4.49 -3.66
C VAL A 39 -4.10 4.24 -2.67
N SER A 40 -4.41 3.96 -1.40
CA SER A 40 -3.39 3.65 -0.38
C SER A 40 -2.72 2.30 -0.63
N GLU A 41 -3.48 1.27 -1.06
CA GLU A 41 -2.94 -0.04 -1.45
C GLU A 41 -2.00 0.07 -2.66
N THR A 42 -2.24 1.04 -3.55
CA THR A 42 -1.37 1.30 -4.70
C THR A 42 -0.02 1.91 -4.29
N ARG A 43 0.07 2.54 -3.12
CA ARG A 43 1.32 3.16 -2.64
C ARG A 43 2.22 2.09 -2.03
N ARG A 44 2.84 1.28 -2.90
CA ARG A 44 3.91 0.34 -2.53
C ARG A 44 4.92 1.11 -1.65
N PRO A 45 5.25 0.64 -0.44
CA PRO A 45 6.25 1.31 0.39
C PRO A 45 7.53 1.39 -0.42
N ARG A 46 7.94 2.60 -0.81
CA ARG A 46 9.32 2.79 -1.25
C ARG A 46 10.15 2.54 0.00
N ILE A 47 10.97 1.49 -0.02
CA ILE A 47 11.99 1.31 1.02
C ILE A 47 12.85 2.58 0.98
N SER A 48 12.63 3.46 1.96
CA SER A 48 13.38 4.71 2.13
C SER A 48 14.37 4.61 3.28
N ALA A 49 14.38 3.49 4.00
CA ALA A 49 15.30 3.20 5.07
C ALA A 49 16.40 2.28 4.55
N ILE A 50 17.65 2.73 4.67
CA ILE A 50 18.82 1.86 4.60
C ILE A 50 19.07 1.39 6.04
N GLY A 51 18.96 0.09 6.29
CA GLY A 51 19.35 -0.49 7.57
C GLY A 51 20.87 -0.44 7.70
N VAL A 52 21.38 0.21 8.75
CA VAL A 52 22.82 0.19 9.08
C VAL A 52 23.11 -0.94 10.06
N GLY A 53 23.79 -1.98 9.59
CA GLY A 53 24.34 -3.05 10.43
C GLY A 53 25.79 -2.76 10.81
N ARG A 54 26.23 -3.24 11.98
CA ARG A 54 27.65 -3.23 12.36
C ARG A 54 28.19 -4.66 12.30
N GLY A 55 29.30 -4.84 11.63
CA GLY A 55 29.97 -6.13 11.45
C GLY A 55 31.48 -5.95 11.19
N PRO A 56 32.22 -7.05 10.99
CA PRO A 56 33.68 -7.02 10.85
C PRO A 56 34.21 -6.26 9.62
N GLY A 57 33.36 -5.88 8.67
CA GLY A 57 33.72 -5.18 7.44
C GLY A 57 32.52 -4.94 6.51
N ASP A 58 32.77 -4.38 5.32
CA ASP A 58 31.75 -4.26 4.27
C ASP A 58 31.54 -5.62 3.60
N VAL A 59 30.39 -6.24 3.84
CA VAL A 59 30.04 -7.55 3.27
C VAL A 59 29.91 -7.46 1.74
N ALA A 60 29.65 -6.27 1.18
CA ALA A 60 29.56 -6.06 -0.26
C ALA A 60 30.89 -6.37 -0.99
N GLU A 61 32.03 -6.27 -0.31
CA GLU A 61 33.35 -6.55 -0.89
C GLU A 61 33.64 -8.05 -1.06
N ALA A 62 32.86 -8.92 -0.39
CA ALA A 62 33.14 -10.37 -0.34
C ALA A 62 31.89 -11.24 -0.51
N VAL A 63 30.87 -10.72 -1.22
CA VAL A 63 29.56 -11.38 -1.40
C VAL A 63 29.71 -12.83 -1.89
N ASP A 64 30.47 -13.04 -2.96
CA ASP A 64 30.61 -14.37 -3.58
C ASP A 64 31.23 -15.41 -2.63
N ARG A 65 32.25 -15.00 -1.86
CA ARG A 65 32.89 -15.87 -0.86
C ARG A 65 31.90 -16.30 0.21
N HIS A 66 31.14 -15.35 0.76
CA HIS A 66 30.20 -15.64 1.84
C HIS A 66 29.00 -16.47 1.38
N LEU A 67 28.51 -16.27 0.15
CA LEU A 67 27.46 -17.11 -0.42
C LEU A 67 27.94 -18.56 -0.62
N ALA A 68 29.18 -18.74 -1.06
CA ALA A 68 29.78 -20.06 -1.21
C ALA A 68 30.00 -20.77 0.14
N GLU A 69 30.53 -20.07 1.16
CA GLU A 69 30.78 -20.61 2.50
C GLU A 69 29.49 -21.01 3.24
N THR A 70 28.40 -20.31 2.99
CA THR A 70 27.11 -20.54 3.67
C THR A 70 26.18 -21.49 2.92
N HIS A 71 26.56 -21.95 1.71
CA HIS A 71 25.71 -22.72 0.81
C HIS A 71 24.36 -22.06 0.52
N PHE A 72 24.30 -20.72 0.58
CA PHE A 72 23.06 -20.00 0.36
C PHE A 72 22.62 -20.14 -1.11
N GLY A 73 21.45 -20.73 -1.34
CA GLY A 73 20.88 -20.94 -2.68
C GLY A 73 21.24 -22.26 -3.37
N ALA A 74 21.87 -23.20 -2.65
CA ALA A 74 22.07 -24.59 -3.09
C ALA A 74 20.91 -25.50 -2.65
#